data_AF-A0A957KNA4-F1
#
_entry.id   AF-A0A957KNA4-F1
#
_cell.length_a   1.000
_cell.length_b   1.000
_cell.length_c   1.000
_cell.angle_alpha   90.00
_cell.angle_beta   90.00
_cell.angle_gamma   90.00
#
_symmetry.space_group_name_H-M   'P 1'
#
loop_
_entity.id
_entity.type
_entity.pdbx_description
1 polymer ?
#
loop_
_entity_poly.entity_id
_entity_poly.type
_entity_poly.pdbx_seq_one_letter_code
_entity_poly.pdbx_strand_id
1 'polypeptide(L)'
;GENRAEAILRMRRALNEYRIAGIRTSIPFHQEIMDSTEFIWGTFDTGFLSRRRISARPPQSIEHEQLAAVVAAMLAHEEGRQAVAHFGQSSNGDTQANDWKLSGRMRAQRGNW
;
A
#
# COMPACT_ATOMS: atom_id res chain seq x y z
N GLY A 1 -0.12 -9.97 28.72
CA GLY A 1 0.42 -9.15 29.79
C GLY A 1 0.26 -9.90 31.09
N GLU A 2 0.66 -9.27 32.17
CA GLU A 2 0.53 -9.83 33.52
C GLU A 2 -0.89 -9.60 34.07
N ASN A 3 -1.60 -8.60 33.52
CA ASN A 3 -2.99 -8.30 33.84
C ASN A 3 -3.90 -8.29 32.59
N ARG A 4 -5.21 -8.26 32.84
CA ARG A 4 -6.26 -8.31 31.81
C ARG A 4 -6.16 -7.14 30.82
N ALA A 5 -5.92 -5.93 31.32
CA ALA A 5 -5.82 -4.74 30.48
C ALA A 5 -4.65 -4.85 29.48
N GLU A 6 -3.48 -5.27 29.95
CA GLU A 6 -2.32 -5.51 29.09
C GLU A 6 -2.54 -6.67 28.12
N ALA A 7 -3.24 -7.72 28.52
CA ALA A 7 -3.59 -8.81 27.61
C ALA A 7 -4.47 -8.32 26.45
N ILE A 8 -5.47 -7.48 26.74
CA ILE A 8 -6.32 -6.84 25.72
C ILE A 8 -5.48 -5.94 24.80
N LEU A 9 -4.64 -5.07 25.37
CA LEU A 9 -3.78 -4.18 24.57
C LEU A 9 -2.80 -4.94 23.68
N ARG A 10 -2.17 -6.00 24.22
CA ARG A 10 -1.27 -6.87 23.44
C ARG A 10 -2.04 -7.57 22.32
N MET A 11 -3.26 -8.04 22.57
CA MET A 11 -4.08 -8.68 21.54
C MET A 11 -4.53 -7.70 20.45
N ARG A 12 -4.94 -6.48 20.82
CA ARG A 12 -5.25 -5.41 19.86
C ARG A 12 -4.07 -5.13 18.93
N ARG A 13 -2.87 -4.99 19.51
CA ARG A 13 -1.63 -4.80 18.74
C ARG A 13 -1.37 -5.98 17.80
N ALA A 14 -1.42 -7.21 18.32
CA ALA A 14 -1.17 -8.41 17.53
C ALA A 14 -2.14 -8.52 16.35
N LEU A 15 -3.44 -8.29 16.57
CA LEU A 15 -4.46 -8.32 15.52
C LEU A 15 -4.26 -7.24 14.46
N ASN A 16 -3.78 -6.05 14.84
CA ASN A 16 -3.49 -4.96 13.90
C ASN A 16 -2.24 -5.21 13.05
N GLU A 17 -1.25 -5.90 13.62
CA GLU A 17 -0.01 -6.28 12.91
C GLU A 17 -0.19 -7.52 12.03
N TYR A 18 -1.22 -8.33 12.30
CA TYR A 18 -1.46 -9.58 11.58
C TYR A 18 -1.91 -9.31 10.13
N ARG A 19 -1.11 -9.76 9.15
CA ARG A 19 -1.40 -9.63 7.72
C ARG A 19 -1.66 -11.01 7.10
N ILE A 20 -2.88 -11.24 6.64
CA ILE A 20 -3.30 -12.40 5.85
C ILE A 20 -3.95 -11.88 4.58
N ALA A 21 -3.52 -12.39 3.42
CA ALA A 21 -4.09 -12.04 2.12
C ALA A 21 -4.77 -13.26 1.48
N GLY A 22 -5.73 -13.01 0.58
CA GLY A 22 -6.34 -14.04 -0.26
C GLY A 22 -7.45 -14.87 0.39
N ILE A 23 -7.71 -14.74 1.70
CA ILE A 23 -8.80 -15.44 2.38
C ILE A 23 -9.54 -14.52 3.37
N ARG A 24 -10.83 -14.82 3.60
CA ARG A 24 -11.60 -14.18 4.66
C ARG A 24 -11.15 -14.72 6.02
N THR A 25 -10.92 -13.83 6.97
CA THR A 25 -10.46 -14.19 8.31
C THR A 25 -11.43 -13.66 9.37
N SER A 26 -11.33 -14.19 10.58
CA SER A 26 -12.06 -13.70 11.75
C SER A 26 -11.37 -12.50 12.44
N ILE A 27 -10.26 -12.01 11.89
CA ILE A 27 -9.47 -10.91 12.48
C ILE A 27 -10.33 -9.65 12.69
N PRO A 28 -11.12 -9.16 11.70
CA PRO A 28 -11.94 -7.96 11.89
C PRO A 28 -12.96 -8.10 13.03
N PHE A 29 -13.53 -9.30 13.17
CA PHE A 29 -14.48 -9.62 14.23
C PHE A 29 -13.81 -9.57 15.61
N HIS A 30 -12.62 -10.15 15.76
CA HIS A 30 -11.89 -10.11 17.04
C HIS A 30 -11.40 -8.70 17.38
N GLN A 31 -11.03 -7.88 16.39
CA GLN A 31 -10.68 -6.47 16.61
C GLN A 31 -11.86 -5.71 17.22
N GLU A 32 -13.07 -5.92 16.70
CA GLU A 32 -14.28 -5.26 17.21
C GLU A 32 -14.64 -5.72 18.64
N ILE A 33 -14.41 -7.01 18.97
CA ILE A 33 -14.55 -7.50 20.35
C ILE A 33 -13.54 -6.81 21.27
N MET A 34 -12.29 -6.65 20.85
CA MET A 34 -11.26 -6.03 21.69
C MET A 34 -11.51 -4.54 21.94
N ASP A 35 -12.29 -3.88 21.07
CA ASP A 35 -12.72 -2.48 21.21
C ASP A 35 -14.04 -2.32 22.00
N SER A 36 -14.69 -3.43 22.36
CA SER A 36 -15.95 -3.43 23.11
C SER A 36 -15.75 -3.02 24.57
N THR A 37 -16.49 -2.01 25.01
CA THR A 37 -16.55 -1.60 26.43
C THR A 37 -16.96 -2.75 27.36
N GLU A 38 -18.01 -3.52 27.04
CA GLU A 38 -18.43 -4.67 27.86
C GLU A 38 -17.33 -5.74 27.95
N PHE A 39 -16.60 -5.96 26.85
CA PHE A 39 -15.48 -6.88 26.86
C PHE A 39 -14.32 -6.31 27.68
N ILE A 40 -14.02 -5.02 27.60
CA ILE A 40 -12.96 -4.37 28.39
C ILE A 40 -13.27 -4.36 29.88
N TRP A 41 -14.53 -4.18 30.28
CA TRP A 41 -14.95 -4.22 31.69
C TRP A 41 -15.24 -5.63 32.22
N GLY A 42 -15.30 -6.63 31.34
CA GLY A 42 -15.61 -8.01 31.73
C GLY A 42 -17.10 -8.25 32.03
N THR A 43 -17.97 -7.33 31.62
CA THR A 43 -19.42 -7.39 31.85
C THR A 43 -20.12 -8.09 30.68
N PHE A 44 -19.84 -9.37 30.47
CA PHE A 44 -20.40 -10.17 29.38
C PHE A 44 -20.69 -11.62 29.80
N ASP A 45 -21.56 -12.29 29.04
CA ASP A 45 -21.97 -13.68 29.27
C ASP A 45 -22.00 -14.47 27.96
N THR A 46 -22.49 -15.72 27.99
CA THR A 46 -22.54 -16.61 26.82
C THR A 46 -23.44 -16.09 25.69
N GLY A 47 -24.39 -15.21 25.99
CA GLY A 47 -25.26 -14.52 25.02
C GLY A 47 -24.70 -13.20 24.50
N PHE A 48 -23.48 -12.80 24.89
CA PHE A 48 -22.83 -11.55 24.48
C PHE A 48 -22.88 -11.32 22.97
N LEU A 49 -22.52 -12.34 22.19
CA LEU A 49 -22.47 -12.26 20.73
C LEU A 49 -23.85 -12.20 20.08
N SER A 50 -24.87 -12.78 20.72
CA SER A 50 -26.24 -12.79 20.19
C SER A 50 -26.91 -11.42 20.32
N ARG A 51 -26.60 -10.70 21.41
CA ARG A 51 -27.16 -9.36 21.67
C ARG A 51 -26.47 -8.28 20.86
N ARG A 52 -25.17 -8.45 20.61
CA ARG A 52 -24.36 -7.47 19.92
C ARG A 52 -24.32 -7.80 18.42
N ARG A 53 -24.91 -6.94 17.60
CA ARG A 53 -24.68 -6.96 16.15
C ARG A 53 -23.27 -6.42 15.87
N ILE A 54 -22.27 -7.29 16.07
CA ILE A 54 -20.88 -7.04 15.68
C ILE A 54 -20.83 -7.15 14.16
N SER A 55 -21.00 -6.01 13.49
CA SER A 55 -20.93 -5.95 12.03
C SER A 55 -19.47 -5.84 11.65
N ALA A 56 -18.90 -6.97 11.22
CA ALA A 56 -17.52 -7.05 10.78
C ALA A 56 -17.17 -5.86 9.89
N ARG A 57 -16.35 -4.95 10.42
CA ARG A 57 -15.82 -3.81 9.66
C ARG A 57 -15.22 -4.37 8.37
N PRO A 58 -15.61 -3.84 7.19
CA PRO A 58 -15.05 -4.32 5.95
C PRO A 58 -13.52 -4.15 6.01
N PRO A 59 -12.76 -5.15 5.56
CA PRO A 59 -11.30 -5.05 5.59
C PRO A 59 -10.87 -3.84 4.75
N GLN A 60 -10.15 -2.91 5.38
CA GLN A 60 -9.65 -1.70 4.71
C GLN A 60 -8.57 -1.99 3.65
N SER A 61 -8.19 -3.26 3.47
CA SER A 61 -7.10 -3.67 2.59
C SER A 61 -7.41 -3.49 1.10
N ILE A 62 -8.69 -3.50 0.69
CA ILE A 62 -9.07 -3.43 -0.73
C ILE A 62 -8.76 -2.03 -1.30
N GLU A 63 -8.89 -0.98 -0.49
CA GLU A 63 -8.65 0.40 -0.93
C GLU A 63 -7.16 0.71 -1.16
N HIS A 64 -6.27 0.05 -0.41
CA HIS A 64 -4.84 0.34 -0.49
C HIS A 64 -4.19 -0.17 -1.79
N GLU A 65 -4.68 -1.29 -2.35
CA GLU A 65 -4.16 -1.83 -3.61
C GLU A 65 -4.54 -0.93 -4.80
N GLN A 66 -5.80 -0.52 -4.86
CA GLN A 66 -6.28 0.41 -5.87
C GLN A 66 -5.62 1.78 -5.74
N LEU A 67 -5.49 2.31 -4.53
CA LEU A 67 -4.79 3.55 -4.26
C LEU A 67 -3.31 3.47 -4.64
N ALA A 68 -2.61 2.38 -4.29
CA ALA A 68 -1.21 2.17 -4.66
C ALA A 68 -1.04 2.09 -6.18
N ALA A 69 -1.94 1.41 -6.89
CA ALA A 69 -1.92 1.34 -8.35
C ALA A 69 -2.13 2.72 -9.00
N VAL A 70 -3.10 3.50 -8.51
CA VAL A 70 -3.34 4.87 -8.98
C VAL A 70 -2.12 5.76 -8.73
N VAL A 71 -1.55 5.72 -7.52
CA VAL A 71 -0.36 6.50 -7.15
C VAL A 71 0.85 6.08 -8.00
N ALA A 72 1.09 4.79 -8.18
CA ALA A 72 2.17 4.29 -9.03
C ALA A 72 2.01 4.73 -10.49
N ALA A 73 0.78 4.71 -11.02
CA ALA A 73 0.49 5.21 -12.36
C ALA A 73 0.72 6.72 -12.49
N MET A 74 0.33 7.51 -11.49
CA MET A 74 0.58 8.95 -11.44
C MET A 74 2.08 9.26 -11.43
N LEU A 75 2.86 8.61 -10.56
CA LEU A 75 4.31 8.78 -10.48
C LEU A 75 5.01 8.40 -11.79
N ALA A 76 4.65 7.25 -12.37
CA ALA A 76 5.20 6.81 -13.66
C ALA A 76 4.86 7.79 -14.80
N HIS A 77 3.67 8.41 -14.76
CA HIS A 77 3.27 9.43 -15.72
C HIS A 77 4.05 10.75 -15.54
N GLU A 78 4.35 11.13 -14.29
CA GLU A 78 5.15 12.32 -13.97
C GLU A 78 6.61 12.18 -14.43
N GLU A 79 7.24 11.03 -14.22
CA GLU A 79 8.61 10.75 -14.70
C GLU A 79 8.71 10.83 -16.22
N GLY A 80 7.72 10.28 -16.94
CA GLY A 80 7.64 10.37 -18.40
C GLY A 80 7.47 11.81 -18.89
N ARG A 81 6.70 12.65 -18.18
CA ARG A 81 6.56 14.07 -18.49
C ARG A 81 7.84 14.86 -18.24
N GLN A 82 8.57 14.58 -17.17
CA GLN A 82 9.85 15.24 -16.87
C GLN A 82 10.93 14.85 -17.89
N ALA A 83 10.96 13.60 -18.35
CA ALA A 83 11.84 13.19 -19.44
C ALA A 83 11.58 14.01 -20.71
N VAL A 84 10.31 14.20 -21.09
CA VAL A 84 9.93 15.02 -22.27
C VAL A 84 10.20 16.53 -22.03
N ALA A 85 10.03 17.03 -20.81
CA ALA A 85 10.32 18.42 -20.46
C ALA A 85 11.82 18.75 -20.54
N HIS A 86 12.70 17.82 -20.13
CA HIS A 86 14.15 17.96 -20.32
C HIS A 86 14.56 17.97 -21.80
N PHE A 87 13.86 17.23 -22.66
CA PHE A 87 14.09 17.28 -24.12
C PHE A 87 13.61 18.61 -24.77
N GLY A 88 12.66 19.32 -24.17
CA GLY A 88 12.11 20.57 -24.71
C GLY A 88 12.92 21.84 -24.37
N GLN A 89 13.76 21.80 -23.33
CA GLN A 89 14.50 22.99 -22.83
C GLN A 89 15.88 23.23 -23.49
N SER A 90 16.36 22.36 -24.38
CA SER A 90 17.61 22.61 -25.16
C SER A 90 17.42 23.48 -26.42
N SER A 91 16.34 24.25 -26.53
CA SER A 91 16.03 25.03 -27.73
C SER A 91 16.39 26.51 -27.64
N ASN A 92 17.57 26.85 -27.10
CA ASN A 92 18.16 28.16 -27.38
C ASN A 92 19.69 28.13 -27.34
N GLY A 93 20.30 28.09 -28.53
CA GLY A 93 21.73 28.30 -28.74
C GLY A 93 22.55 27.02 -28.74
N ASP A 94 23.19 26.76 -29.88
CA ASP A 94 24.20 25.75 -30.16
C ASP A 94 23.76 24.29 -30.37
N THR A 95 23.98 23.88 -31.62
CA THR A 95 24.33 22.57 -32.17
C THR A 95 24.75 21.50 -31.15
N GLN A 96 23.83 21.03 -30.31
CA GLN A 96 24.06 19.86 -29.46
C GLN A 96 23.86 18.61 -30.32
N ALA A 97 24.97 17.97 -30.67
CA ALA A 97 25.00 16.74 -31.44
C ALA A 97 24.03 15.71 -30.85
N ASN A 98 23.23 15.10 -31.73
CA ASN A 98 22.25 14.10 -31.32
C ASN A 98 22.97 12.82 -30.83
N ASP A 99 23.10 12.65 -29.52
CA ASP A 99 23.84 11.53 -28.88
C ASP A 99 23.40 10.14 -29.35
N TRP A 100 22.11 9.94 -29.60
CA TRP A 100 21.61 8.66 -30.11
C TRP A 100 21.90 8.47 -31.61
N LYS A 101 21.94 9.55 -32.41
CA LYS A 101 22.37 9.49 -33.82
C LYS A 101 23.88 9.27 -33.93
N LEU A 102 24.66 9.84 -33.00
CA LEU A 102 26.10 9.61 -32.90
C LEU A 102 26.39 8.16 -32.51
N SER A 103 25.64 7.64 -31.54
CA SER A 103 25.74 6.25 -31.07
C SER A 103 25.37 5.22 -32.16
N GLY A 104 24.36 5.51 -32.99
CA GLY A 104 24.03 4.69 -34.16
C GLY A 104 25.14 4.68 -35.23
N ARG A 105 25.74 5.84 -35.49
CA ARG A 105 26.85 5.99 -36.45
C ARG A 105 28.13 5.28 -36.00
N MET A 106 28.44 5.29 -34.71
CA MET A 106 29.61 4.58 -34.18
C MET A 106 29.48 3.05 -34.25
N ARG A 107 28.27 2.49 -34.12
CA ARG A 107 28.04 1.05 -34.33
C ARG A 107 28.16 0.65 -35.81
N ALA A 108 27.74 1.51 -36.73
CA ALA A 108 27.88 1.25 -38.17
C ALA A 108 29.35 1.26 -38.63
N GLN A 109 30.24 2.04 -37.98
CA GLN A 109 31.66 2.10 -38.33
C GLN A 109 32.54 1.00 -37.73
N ARG A 110 32.06 0.24 -36.74
CA ARG A 110 32.80 -0.91 -36.15
C ARG A 110 32.33 -2.28 -36.63
N GLY A 111 31.35 -2.34 -37.53
CA GLY A 111 30.91 -3.58 -38.17
C GLY A 111 31.80 -3.92 -39.36
N ASN A 112 32.98 -4.49 -39.10
CA ASN A 112 33.71 -5.29 -40.09
C ASN A 112 33.66 -6.75 -39.60
N TRP A 113 33.24 -7.61 -40.53
CA TRP A 113 33.11 -9.08 -40.49
C TRP A 113 33.92 -9.83 -39.43
#